data_AF-A0A958P548-F1
#
_entry.id   AF-A0A958P548-F1
#
_cell.length_a   1.000
_cell.length_b   1.000
_cell.length_c   1.000
_cell.angle_alpha   90.00
_cell.angle_beta   90.00
_cell.angle_gamma   90.00
#
_symmetry.space_group_name_H-M   'P 1'
#
loop_
_entity.id
_entity.type
_entity.pdbx_description
1 polymer ?
#
loop_
_entity_poly.entity_id
_entity_poly.type
_entity_poly.pdbx_seq_one_letter_code
_entity_poly.pdbx_strand_id
1 'polypeptide(L)'
;WSSGSQDVSSLADSASITITADHSTATQAVVVVSKNTSTPSIANLTAPSTLSNSVNLSWSLIDPGGFTINDFQIQFRALGASTWLPFSDGINTLAVTTVDQLTASTSYEFRVRVKYNTSSFSSWSTPITALTKPNDPLFSSPYKAMNVGGATTTNVVAFYDNTYITLNGVTIPQSPLTKGQVVNLTTSQYDIIDADQPIYTAGRRGSGGNTSKANITWSPTSWAGKSFSFNAIRNSSQELYVFATEDAEVEVKQGSTTLATVTIAAGTTANLSWSTYGSYQVVASGTVLAYHISTSNGTQLVDPKPLLPSSYEIIGFPSSSMRLTTERNATNYNLIHSNSNTANGNLNKQDVITISPFGTSSLYNSESLLIQADQKISGASFADSNGNCAAPFLPTNLMKKRFVLNADTEWIAFASKQTGTVEVYSPSQTIGVDTPVQTLSLTNSGANSNAPFRARFGARPAGYRFVVDVPAAAWYEPSTDAGAANDDETILYGSD
;
A
#
# COMPACT_ATOMS: atom_id res chain seq x y z
N TRP A 1 32.02 -4.94 -41.70
CA TRP A 1 31.06 -4.95 -42.82
C TRP A 1 29.68 -4.91 -42.19
N SER A 2 28.84 -3.94 -42.57
CA SER A 2 27.43 -3.92 -42.17
C SER A 2 26.63 -4.16 -43.45
N SER A 3 25.70 -5.12 -43.42
CA SER A 3 24.79 -5.39 -44.54
C SER A 3 23.73 -4.30 -44.72
N GLY A 4 23.65 -3.34 -43.79
CA GLY A 4 22.45 -2.52 -43.61
C GLY A 4 21.26 -3.38 -43.17
N SER A 5 20.08 -2.75 -43.13
CA SER A 5 18.82 -3.47 -42.89
C SER A 5 18.45 -4.28 -44.13
N GLN A 6 18.09 -5.54 -43.94
CA GLN A 6 17.59 -6.41 -45.00
C GLN A 6 16.10 -6.65 -44.75
N ASP A 7 15.26 -6.38 -45.76
CA ASP A 7 13.83 -6.62 -45.68
C ASP A 7 13.52 -8.10 -45.92
N VAL A 8 12.93 -8.74 -44.93
CA VAL A 8 12.57 -10.18 -44.95
C VAL A 8 11.06 -10.39 -45.00
N SER A 9 10.27 -9.33 -45.24
CA SER A 9 8.80 -9.37 -45.22
C SER A 9 8.17 -10.27 -46.29
N SER A 10 8.92 -10.61 -47.34
CA SER A 10 8.48 -11.50 -48.42
C SER A 10 8.74 -12.98 -48.16
N LEU A 11 9.46 -13.34 -47.09
CA LEU A 11 9.69 -14.73 -46.72
C LEU A 11 8.38 -15.37 -46.23
N ALA A 12 8.17 -16.63 -46.62
CA ALA A 12 7.06 -17.41 -46.08
C ALA A 12 7.23 -17.62 -44.57
N ASP A 13 6.11 -17.64 -43.84
CA ASP A 13 6.11 -17.93 -42.40
C ASP A 13 6.68 -19.34 -42.15
N SER A 14 7.84 -19.39 -41.50
CA SER A 14 8.63 -20.59 -41.25
C SER A 14 8.96 -20.70 -39.76
N ALA A 15 9.17 -21.92 -39.27
CA ALA A 15 9.61 -22.16 -37.90
C ALA A 15 10.99 -21.55 -37.60
N SER A 16 11.79 -21.29 -38.62
CA SER A 16 13.04 -20.53 -38.51
C SER A 16 13.44 -19.87 -39.83
N ILE A 17 14.27 -18.84 -39.71
CA ILE A 17 14.96 -18.18 -40.81
C ILE A 17 16.46 -18.34 -40.57
N THR A 18 17.18 -18.83 -41.57
CA THR A 18 18.64 -18.92 -41.53
C THR A 18 19.25 -17.71 -42.22
N ILE A 19 20.12 -17.00 -41.52
CA ILE A 19 20.88 -15.86 -42.01
C ILE A 19 22.33 -16.29 -42.15
N THR A 20 22.85 -16.19 -43.37
CA THR A 20 24.25 -16.50 -43.68
C THR A 20 24.99 -15.25 -44.11
N ALA A 21 26.21 -15.06 -43.61
CA ALA A 21 27.13 -14.03 -44.09
C ALA A 21 28.35 -14.70 -44.72
N ASP A 22 28.56 -14.44 -46.01
CA ASP A 22 29.59 -15.07 -46.82
C ASP A 22 30.68 -14.07 -47.23
N HIS A 23 31.92 -14.56 -47.37
CA HIS A 23 33.06 -13.79 -47.84
C HIS A 23 34.04 -14.70 -48.58
N SER A 24 34.61 -14.22 -49.69
CA SER A 24 35.41 -15.03 -50.63
C SER A 24 36.66 -15.70 -50.03
N THR A 25 37.10 -15.27 -48.83
CA THR A 25 38.28 -15.81 -48.15
C THR A 25 38.04 -16.22 -46.69
N ALA A 26 36.82 -16.09 -46.16
CA ALA A 26 36.52 -16.40 -44.77
C ALA A 26 35.46 -17.50 -44.65
N THR A 27 35.47 -18.23 -43.54
CA THR A 27 34.43 -19.21 -43.23
C THR A 27 33.08 -18.52 -43.07
N GLN A 28 32.04 -19.05 -43.74
CA GLN A 28 30.69 -18.51 -43.69
C GLN A 28 30.17 -18.48 -42.23
N ALA A 29 29.65 -17.33 -41.81
CA ALA A 29 28.96 -17.20 -40.53
C ALA A 29 27.47 -17.50 -40.72
N VAL A 30 26.89 -18.24 -39.76
CA VAL A 30 25.48 -18.64 -39.81
C VAL A 30 24.79 -18.28 -38.49
N VAL A 31 23.63 -17.65 -38.59
CA VAL A 31 22.72 -17.39 -37.47
C VAL A 31 21.35 -17.94 -37.84
N VAL A 32 20.73 -18.68 -36.93
CA VAL A 32 19.35 -19.15 -37.10
C VAL A 32 18.44 -18.37 -36.15
N VAL A 33 17.47 -17.69 -36.72
CA VAL A 33 16.39 -17.03 -35.96
C VAL A 33 15.21 -17.98 -35.94
N SER A 34 14.91 -18.56 -34.78
CA SER A 34 13.76 -19.45 -34.63
C SER A 34 12.52 -18.67 -34.22
N LYS A 35 11.36 -19.02 -34.80
CA LYS A 35 10.06 -18.52 -34.39
C LYS A 35 9.76 -19.02 -32.98
N ASN A 36 9.39 -18.12 -32.08
CA ASN A 36 8.93 -18.53 -30.76
C ASN A 36 7.51 -19.11 -30.87
N THR A 37 7.35 -20.36 -30.42
CA THR A 37 6.08 -21.09 -30.43
C THR A 37 5.45 -21.20 -29.05
N SER A 38 6.09 -20.63 -28.03
CA SER A 38 5.58 -20.62 -26.66
C SER A 38 4.34 -19.74 -26.58
N THR A 39 3.22 -20.30 -26.11
CA THR A 39 1.97 -19.55 -25.97
C THR A 39 2.10 -18.49 -24.86
N PRO A 40 1.45 -17.32 -24.99
CA PRO A 40 1.42 -16.34 -23.93
C PRO A 40 0.70 -16.89 -22.69
N SER A 41 0.99 -16.34 -21.52
CA SER A 41 0.41 -16.80 -20.25
C SER A 41 0.25 -15.67 -19.23
N ILE A 42 -0.49 -15.96 -18.16
CA ILE A 42 -0.72 -15.05 -17.04
C ILE A 42 0.10 -15.52 -15.84
N ALA A 43 0.81 -14.58 -15.22
CA ALA A 43 1.50 -14.76 -13.95
C ALA A 43 1.02 -13.72 -12.91
N ASN A 44 1.30 -13.97 -11.63
CA ASN A 44 1.09 -13.01 -10.54
C ASN A 44 -0.32 -12.38 -10.49
N LEU A 45 -1.38 -13.16 -10.74
CA LEU A 45 -2.74 -12.68 -10.54
C LEU A 45 -2.94 -12.33 -9.06
N THR A 46 -3.43 -11.11 -8.79
CA THR A 46 -3.66 -10.57 -7.45
C THR A 46 -4.95 -9.78 -7.40
N ALA A 47 -5.48 -9.58 -6.18
CA ALA A 47 -6.64 -8.74 -5.90
C ALA A 47 -6.22 -7.58 -4.96
N PRO A 48 -5.58 -6.51 -5.48
CA PRO A 48 -4.96 -5.47 -4.66
C PRO A 48 -5.95 -4.58 -3.88
N SER A 49 -7.23 -4.55 -4.28
CA SER A 49 -8.26 -3.83 -3.54
C SER A 49 -9.64 -4.48 -3.71
N THR A 50 -10.45 -4.35 -2.66
CA THR A 50 -11.82 -4.86 -2.62
C THR A 50 -12.74 -3.78 -2.04
N LEU A 51 -13.92 -3.66 -2.65
CA LEU A 51 -15.03 -2.80 -2.23
C LEU A 51 -16.22 -3.69 -1.85
N SER A 52 -17.35 -3.08 -1.50
CA SER A 52 -18.57 -3.83 -1.13
C SER A 52 -19.11 -4.64 -2.30
N ASN A 53 -18.98 -4.15 -3.53
CA ASN A 53 -19.55 -4.78 -4.73
C ASN A 53 -18.54 -5.04 -5.85
N SER A 54 -17.23 -4.86 -5.60
CA SER A 54 -16.22 -5.04 -6.63
C SER A 54 -14.87 -5.49 -6.08
N VAL A 55 -14.09 -6.10 -6.97
CA VAL A 55 -12.71 -6.53 -6.73
C VAL A 55 -11.86 -6.04 -7.90
N ASN A 56 -10.82 -5.24 -7.60
CA ASN A 56 -9.81 -4.92 -8.58
C ASN A 56 -8.84 -6.11 -8.70
N LEU A 57 -8.53 -6.50 -9.93
CA LEU A 57 -7.60 -7.57 -10.27
C LEU A 57 -6.42 -6.99 -11.04
N SER A 58 -5.22 -7.49 -10.76
CA SER A 58 -4.00 -7.15 -11.50
C SER A 58 -3.16 -8.40 -11.74
N TRP A 59 -2.50 -8.47 -12.90
CA TRP A 59 -1.65 -9.59 -13.28
C TRP A 59 -0.45 -9.16 -14.13
N SER A 60 0.46 -10.10 -14.38
CA SER A 60 1.56 -9.95 -15.33
C SER A 60 1.29 -10.79 -16.59
N LEU A 61 1.40 -10.17 -17.75
CA LEU A 61 1.42 -10.87 -19.03
C LEU A 61 2.83 -11.41 -19.28
N ILE A 62 2.94 -12.72 -19.53
CA ILE A 62 4.15 -13.33 -20.08
C ILE A 62 3.91 -13.49 -21.58
N ASP A 63 4.57 -12.65 -22.38
CA ASP A 63 4.53 -12.69 -23.84
C ASP A 63 5.89 -13.12 -24.40
N PRO A 64 6.03 -14.39 -24.83
CA PRO A 64 7.26 -14.89 -25.45
C PRO A 64 7.57 -14.25 -26.83
N GLY A 65 6.65 -13.45 -27.38
CA GLY A 65 6.69 -12.98 -28.76
C GLY A 65 6.20 -14.07 -29.72
N GLY A 66 5.61 -13.65 -30.85
CA GLY A 66 5.14 -14.56 -31.92
C GLY A 66 3.63 -14.72 -32.03
N PHE A 67 2.85 -14.18 -31.08
CA PHE A 67 1.40 -14.12 -31.13
C PHE A 67 0.92 -12.68 -30.96
N THR A 68 -0.15 -12.28 -31.66
CA THR A 68 -0.80 -10.99 -31.41
C THR A 68 -1.71 -11.14 -30.20
N ILE A 69 -1.42 -10.41 -29.11
CA ILE A 69 -2.29 -10.34 -27.94
C ILE A 69 -3.49 -9.47 -28.27
N ASN A 70 -4.70 -9.98 -28.08
CA ASN A 70 -5.92 -9.26 -28.42
C ASN A 70 -6.67 -8.78 -27.20
N ASP A 71 -6.68 -9.56 -26.14
CA ASP A 71 -7.56 -9.33 -24.99
C ASP A 71 -7.19 -10.25 -23.81
N PHE A 72 -7.88 -10.07 -22.70
CA PHE A 72 -7.91 -11.02 -21.60
C PHE A 72 -9.34 -11.56 -21.40
N GLN A 73 -9.44 -12.83 -21.05
CA GLN A 73 -10.71 -13.39 -20.60
C GLN A 73 -10.68 -13.59 -19.09
N ILE A 74 -11.66 -13.02 -18.40
CA ILE A 74 -11.80 -13.07 -16.96
C ILE A 74 -13.00 -13.95 -16.60
N GLN A 75 -12.82 -14.78 -15.58
CA GLN A 75 -13.91 -15.53 -14.98
C GLN A 75 -13.87 -15.42 -13.46
N PHE A 76 -15.05 -15.44 -12.88
CA PHE A 76 -15.23 -15.43 -11.44
C PHE A 76 -16.32 -16.41 -11.01
N ARG A 77 -16.33 -16.78 -9.73
CA ARG A 77 -17.41 -17.54 -9.10
C ARG A 77 -17.40 -17.30 -7.61
N ALA A 78 -18.56 -17.43 -6.94
CA ALA A 78 -18.58 -17.50 -5.49
C ALA A 78 -17.75 -18.71 -5.02
N LEU A 79 -17.01 -18.56 -3.93
CA LEU A 79 -16.18 -19.63 -3.38
C LEU A 79 -17.04 -20.87 -3.08
N GLY A 80 -16.64 -22.01 -3.63
CA GLY A 80 -17.39 -23.28 -3.51
C GLY A 80 -18.47 -23.50 -4.58
N ALA A 81 -18.78 -22.52 -5.42
CA ALA A 81 -19.64 -22.74 -6.59
C ALA A 81 -18.92 -23.59 -7.66
N SER A 82 -19.69 -24.39 -8.40
CA SER A 82 -19.13 -25.24 -9.47
C SER A 82 -18.96 -24.49 -10.80
N THR A 83 -19.82 -23.51 -11.08
CA THR A 83 -19.87 -22.80 -12.37
C THR A 83 -19.08 -21.49 -12.33
N TRP A 84 -18.20 -21.31 -13.30
CA TRP A 84 -17.52 -20.04 -13.57
C TRP A 84 -18.38 -19.13 -14.43
N LEU A 85 -18.52 -17.88 -14.02
CA LEU A 85 -19.21 -16.82 -14.77
C LEU A 85 -18.18 -15.97 -15.53
N PRO A 86 -18.43 -15.60 -16.79
CA PRO A 86 -17.57 -14.66 -17.51
C PRO A 86 -17.75 -13.24 -16.96
N PHE A 87 -16.65 -12.49 -16.91
CA PHE A 87 -16.67 -11.04 -16.77
C PHE A 87 -16.12 -10.41 -18.05
N SER A 88 -16.79 -9.38 -18.56
CA SER A 88 -16.44 -8.71 -19.82
C SER A 88 -16.09 -7.26 -19.54
N ASP A 89 -14.81 -6.92 -19.65
CA ASP A 89 -14.27 -5.56 -19.42
C ASP A 89 -13.98 -4.80 -20.72
N GLY A 90 -14.51 -5.30 -21.85
CA GLY A 90 -14.26 -4.75 -23.18
C GLY A 90 -13.13 -5.50 -23.87
N ILE A 91 -12.52 -4.87 -24.88
CA ILE A 91 -11.36 -5.42 -25.59
C ILE A 91 -10.20 -4.48 -25.33
N ASN A 92 -9.24 -4.91 -24.52
CA ASN A 92 -8.03 -4.14 -24.25
C ASN A 92 -6.89 -5.05 -23.76
N THR A 93 -5.66 -4.53 -23.79
CA THR A 93 -4.47 -5.27 -23.36
C THR A 93 -3.92 -4.75 -22.02
N LEU A 94 -4.74 -4.06 -21.22
CA LEU A 94 -4.34 -3.66 -19.87
C LEU A 94 -4.38 -4.88 -18.95
N ALA A 95 -3.31 -5.07 -18.17
CA ALA A 95 -3.19 -6.19 -17.24
C ALA A 95 -3.87 -5.91 -15.88
N VAL A 96 -5.01 -5.23 -15.92
CA VAL A 96 -5.79 -4.81 -14.76
C VAL A 96 -7.26 -4.73 -15.15
N THR A 97 -8.16 -5.13 -14.25
CA THR A 97 -9.60 -4.94 -14.44
C THR A 97 -10.32 -4.86 -13.11
N THR A 98 -11.54 -4.32 -13.09
CA THR A 98 -12.38 -4.29 -11.88
C THR A 98 -13.61 -5.13 -12.14
N VAL A 99 -13.72 -6.28 -11.47
CA VAL A 99 -14.92 -7.11 -11.51
C VAL A 99 -15.95 -6.50 -10.56
N ASP A 100 -17.09 -6.06 -11.11
CA ASP A 100 -18.15 -5.38 -10.37
C ASP A 100 -19.41 -6.24 -10.20
N GLN A 101 -20.47 -5.64 -9.63
CA GLN A 101 -21.76 -6.28 -9.37
C GLN A 101 -21.67 -7.54 -8.50
N LEU A 102 -20.65 -7.59 -7.65
CA LEU A 102 -20.47 -8.66 -6.67
C LEU A 102 -21.34 -8.40 -5.44
N THR A 103 -21.69 -9.48 -4.74
CA THR A 103 -22.37 -9.38 -3.44
C THR A 103 -21.36 -9.03 -2.34
N ALA A 104 -21.75 -8.15 -1.42
CA ALA A 104 -20.95 -7.79 -0.24
C ALA A 104 -20.70 -8.98 0.69
N SER A 105 -19.64 -8.89 1.51
CA SER A 105 -19.24 -9.93 2.46
C SER A 105 -19.17 -11.35 1.88
N THR A 106 -18.79 -11.49 0.60
CA THR A 106 -18.79 -12.75 -0.13
C THR A 106 -17.41 -13.05 -0.69
N SER A 107 -16.92 -14.27 -0.47
CA SER A 107 -15.67 -14.74 -1.08
C SER A 107 -15.90 -15.20 -2.52
N TYR A 108 -15.04 -14.75 -3.43
CA TYR A 108 -15.04 -15.13 -4.84
C TYR A 108 -13.68 -15.70 -5.24
N GLU A 109 -13.69 -16.64 -6.16
CA GLU A 109 -12.51 -17.08 -6.90
C GLU A 109 -12.45 -16.39 -8.26
N PHE A 110 -11.26 -16.00 -8.70
CA PHE A 110 -11.01 -15.33 -9.98
C PHE A 110 -9.91 -16.04 -10.75
N ARG A 111 -10.04 -16.10 -12.08
CA ARG A 111 -9.00 -16.58 -12.99
C ARG A 111 -9.00 -15.78 -14.29
N VAL A 112 -7.82 -15.63 -14.87
CA VAL A 112 -7.60 -14.86 -16.11
C VAL A 112 -6.85 -15.72 -17.12
N ARG A 113 -7.13 -15.55 -18.41
CA ARG A 113 -6.33 -16.12 -19.51
C ARG A 113 -6.18 -15.13 -20.64
N VAL A 114 -5.13 -15.31 -21.44
CA VAL A 114 -4.85 -14.48 -22.60
C VAL A 114 -5.72 -14.91 -23.78
N LYS A 115 -6.30 -13.96 -24.51
CA LYS A 115 -6.86 -14.16 -25.85
C LYS A 115 -5.86 -13.63 -26.88
N TYR A 116 -5.46 -14.49 -27.81
CA TYR A 116 -4.44 -14.17 -28.81
C TYR A 116 -4.82 -14.72 -30.19
N ASN A 117 -4.22 -14.18 -31.25
CA ASN A 117 -4.53 -14.52 -32.65
C ASN A 117 -6.04 -14.63 -32.95
N THR A 118 -6.78 -13.63 -32.47
CA THR A 118 -8.23 -13.42 -32.61
C THR A 118 -9.13 -14.41 -31.87
N SER A 119 -8.83 -15.71 -31.91
CA SER A 119 -9.73 -16.76 -31.41
C SER A 119 -9.07 -17.79 -30.47
N SER A 120 -7.75 -17.72 -30.30
CA SER A 120 -7.01 -18.64 -29.44
C SER A 120 -6.95 -18.15 -28.00
N PHE A 121 -6.80 -19.10 -27.07
CA PHE A 121 -6.72 -18.81 -25.64
C PHE A 121 -5.56 -19.53 -25.00
N SER A 122 -4.93 -18.91 -24.00
CA SER A 122 -3.95 -19.57 -23.15
C SER A 122 -4.63 -20.51 -22.14
N SER A 123 -3.83 -21.27 -21.41
CA SER A 123 -4.27 -21.85 -20.14
C SER A 123 -4.75 -20.77 -19.18
N TRP A 124 -5.68 -21.14 -18.29
CA TRP A 124 -6.08 -20.28 -17.17
C TRP A 124 -4.93 -20.10 -16.20
N SER A 125 -4.86 -18.91 -15.60
CA SER A 125 -4.04 -18.67 -14.41
C SER A 125 -4.46 -19.60 -13.27
N THR A 126 -3.56 -19.79 -12.31
CA THR A 126 -3.97 -20.26 -10.97
C THR A 126 -5.04 -19.32 -10.43
N PRO A 127 -6.17 -19.84 -9.91
CA PRO A 127 -7.21 -18.99 -9.37
C PRO A 127 -6.76 -18.35 -8.06
N ILE A 128 -7.24 -17.14 -7.79
CA ILE A 128 -7.08 -16.46 -6.50
C ILE A 128 -8.42 -16.29 -5.82
N THR A 129 -8.42 -16.17 -4.49
CA THR A 129 -9.61 -15.84 -3.70
C THR A 129 -9.54 -14.39 -3.21
N ALA A 130 -10.65 -13.66 -3.32
CA ALA A 130 -10.80 -12.36 -2.67
C ALA A 130 -12.17 -12.26 -1.96
N LEU A 131 -12.21 -11.50 -0.87
CA LEU A 131 -13.42 -11.23 -0.10
C LEU A 131 -13.87 -9.79 -0.35
N THR A 132 -15.11 -9.62 -0.84
CA THR A 132 -15.75 -8.30 -0.91
C THR A 132 -15.97 -7.75 0.49
N LYS A 133 -15.93 -6.43 0.61
CA LYS A 133 -16.09 -5.74 1.89
C LYS A 133 -17.55 -5.78 2.37
N PRO A 134 -17.80 -5.47 3.65
CA PRO A 134 -19.16 -5.30 4.17
C PRO A 134 -19.99 -4.32 3.35
N ASN A 135 -21.32 -4.46 3.45
CA ASN A 135 -22.27 -3.54 2.81
C ASN A 135 -22.36 -2.24 3.63
N ASP A 136 -21.32 -1.43 3.53
CA ASP A 136 -21.21 -0.13 4.21
C ASP A 136 -20.81 0.95 3.19
N PRO A 137 -21.38 2.17 3.24
CA PRO A 137 -21.00 3.28 2.38
C PRO A 137 -19.51 3.60 2.39
N LEU A 138 -18.80 3.30 3.47
CA LEU A 138 -17.35 3.45 3.55
C LEU A 138 -16.62 2.62 2.49
N PHE A 139 -17.19 1.51 2.01
CA PHE A 139 -16.60 0.66 0.97
C PHE A 139 -17.19 0.86 -0.42
N SER A 140 -17.86 1.99 -0.68
CA SER A 140 -18.47 2.26 -2.00
C SER A 140 -17.51 2.90 -3.02
N SER A 141 -16.33 3.34 -2.58
CA SER A 141 -15.33 4.02 -3.41
C SER A 141 -13.91 3.66 -2.95
N PRO A 142 -12.94 3.53 -3.87
CA PRO A 142 -11.55 3.22 -3.52
C PRO A 142 -10.79 4.41 -2.92
N TYR A 143 -11.33 5.63 -3.02
CA TYR A 143 -10.66 6.87 -2.60
C TYR A 143 -11.20 7.44 -1.29
N LYS A 144 -12.09 6.70 -0.62
CA LYS A 144 -12.56 7.07 0.72
C LYS A 144 -11.47 6.93 1.77
N ALA A 145 -11.45 7.87 2.69
CA ALA A 145 -10.68 7.78 3.93
C ALA A 145 -11.48 8.39 5.08
N MET A 146 -11.24 7.89 6.30
CA MET A 146 -11.93 8.35 7.51
C MET A 146 -10.96 8.98 8.52
N ASN A 147 -11.39 10.07 9.14
CA ASN A 147 -10.66 10.76 10.20
C ASN A 147 -10.76 10.07 11.58
N VAL A 148 -10.32 8.81 11.68
CA VAL A 148 -10.45 8.03 12.92
C VAL A 148 -9.65 8.65 14.07
N GLY A 149 -8.46 9.19 13.79
CA GLY A 149 -7.57 9.78 14.80
C GLY A 149 -7.98 11.17 15.31
N GLY A 150 -8.94 11.83 14.65
CA GLY A 150 -9.55 13.08 15.11
C GLY A 150 -8.75 14.34 14.78
N ALA A 151 -8.22 14.45 13.56
CA ALA A 151 -7.67 15.69 13.04
C ALA A 151 -8.72 16.81 13.07
N THR A 152 -8.36 17.99 13.56
CA THR A 152 -9.24 19.16 13.58
C THR A 152 -8.98 20.12 12.41
N THR A 153 -7.77 20.08 11.87
CA THR A 153 -7.41 20.74 10.61
C THR A 153 -6.76 19.73 9.68
N THR A 154 -7.21 19.63 8.44
CA THR A 154 -6.80 18.57 7.51
C THR A 154 -6.42 19.16 6.16
N ASN A 155 -5.29 18.72 5.61
CA ASN A 155 -4.97 18.98 4.21
C ASN A 155 -5.40 17.79 3.36
N VAL A 156 -6.23 18.07 2.36
CA VAL A 156 -6.49 17.15 1.23
C VAL A 156 -5.73 17.64 0.00
N VAL A 157 -5.19 16.72 -0.77
CA VAL A 157 -4.44 17.03 -2.00
C VAL A 157 -4.85 16.08 -3.12
N ALA A 158 -5.04 16.64 -4.33
CA ALA A 158 -5.39 15.89 -5.52
C ALA A 158 -4.16 15.41 -6.30
N PHE A 159 -4.20 14.18 -6.81
CA PHE A 159 -3.13 13.64 -7.65
C PHE A 159 -3.24 14.10 -9.12
N TYR A 160 -4.47 14.27 -9.61
CA TYR A 160 -4.80 14.58 -11.00
C TYR A 160 -5.68 15.85 -11.11
N ASP A 161 -5.76 16.40 -12.32
CA ASP A 161 -6.63 17.55 -12.62
C ASP A 161 -8.10 17.13 -12.60
N ASN A 162 -8.98 18.08 -12.31
CA ASN A 162 -10.43 17.88 -12.24
C ASN A 162 -10.85 16.81 -11.22
N THR A 163 -10.15 16.74 -10.08
CA THR A 163 -10.50 15.80 -9.00
C THR A 163 -11.66 16.37 -8.18
N TYR A 164 -12.81 15.71 -8.23
CA TYR A 164 -13.98 16.06 -7.43
C TYR A 164 -13.86 15.47 -6.03
N ILE A 165 -14.09 16.28 -5.00
CA ILE A 165 -13.89 15.89 -3.59
C ILE A 165 -15.14 16.22 -2.79
N THR A 166 -15.55 15.27 -1.95
CA THR A 166 -16.64 15.45 -0.98
C THR A 166 -16.15 15.19 0.44
N LEU A 167 -16.68 15.96 1.39
CA LEU A 167 -16.54 15.73 2.83
C LEU A 167 -17.92 15.42 3.38
N ASN A 168 -18.09 14.25 3.98
CA ASN A 168 -19.37 13.72 4.46
C ASN A 168 -20.47 13.74 3.38
N GLY A 169 -20.10 13.45 2.13
CA GLY A 169 -21.01 13.45 0.98
C GLY A 169 -21.34 14.84 0.41
N VAL A 170 -20.81 15.92 0.99
CA VAL A 170 -20.98 17.30 0.50
C VAL A 170 -19.73 17.73 -0.26
N THR A 171 -19.89 18.20 -1.50
CA THR A 171 -18.77 18.74 -2.30
C THR A 171 -18.11 19.91 -1.58
N ILE A 172 -16.77 19.86 -1.44
CA ILE A 172 -16.02 20.94 -0.80
C ILE A 172 -16.01 22.19 -1.71
N PRO A 173 -15.96 23.42 -1.15
CA PRO A 173 -16.08 24.65 -1.95
C PRO A 173 -15.03 24.82 -3.05
N GLN A 174 -13.84 24.25 -2.86
CA GLN A 174 -12.72 24.36 -3.80
C GLN A 174 -12.78 23.33 -4.93
N SER A 175 -13.68 22.35 -4.86
CA SER A 175 -13.78 21.27 -5.84
C SER A 175 -14.37 21.76 -7.18
N PRO A 176 -13.91 21.26 -8.35
CA PRO A 176 -12.85 20.26 -8.51
C PRO A 176 -11.44 20.85 -8.31
N LEU A 177 -10.53 20.03 -7.78
CA LEU A 177 -9.13 20.41 -7.57
C LEU A 177 -8.27 20.16 -8.80
N THR A 178 -7.23 20.97 -8.97
CA THR A 178 -6.14 20.73 -9.93
C THR A 178 -5.07 19.82 -9.32
N LYS A 179 -4.25 19.19 -10.17
CA LYS A 179 -3.20 18.28 -9.71
C LYS A 179 -2.20 18.98 -8.77
N GLY A 180 -1.91 18.36 -7.64
CA GLY A 180 -1.06 18.91 -6.59
C GLY A 180 -1.68 20.08 -5.82
N GLN A 181 -2.93 20.47 -6.07
CA GLN A 181 -3.61 21.49 -5.27
C GLN A 181 -3.92 20.94 -3.88
N VAL A 182 -3.48 21.68 -2.86
CA VAL A 182 -3.72 21.38 -1.45
C VAL A 182 -4.82 22.29 -0.92
N VAL A 183 -5.80 21.72 -0.23
CA VAL A 183 -6.87 22.47 0.44
C VAL A 183 -6.88 22.12 1.92
N ASN A 184 -6.84 23.14 2.78
CA ASN A 184 -6.99 22.98 4.22
C ASN A 184 -8.48 23.05 4.60
N LEU A 185 -8.94 22.06 5.34
CA LEU A 185 -10.31 21.88 5.78
C LEU A 185 -10.36 21.86 7.32
N THR A 186 -11.40 22.45 7.89
CA THR A 186 -11.79 22.15 9.27
C THR A 186 -12.55 20.84 9.27
N THR A 187 -12.12 19.90 10.12
CA THR A 187 -12.65 18.54 10.16
C THR A 187 -12.93 18.09 11.58
N SER A 188 -13.80 17.10 11.72
CA SER A 188 -14.15 16.44 12.98
C SER A 188 -13.73 14.97 12.94
N GLN A 189 -13.55 14.37 14.12
CA GLN A 189 -13.29 12.94 14.21
C GLN A 189 -14.43 12.15 13.54
N TYR A 190 -14.05 11.12 12.80
CA TYR A 190 -14.94 10.26 11.98
C TYR A 190 -15.58 10.91 10.77
N ASP A 191 -15.19 12.15 10.40
CA ASP A 191 -15.48 12.67 9.06
C ASP A 191 -14.95 11.70 7.99
N ILE A 192 -15.70 11.60 6.88
CA ILE A 192 -15.36 10.77 5.73
C ILE A 192 -15.09 11.69 4.54
N ILE A 193 -13.92 11.55 3.94
CA ILE A 193 -13.59 12.21 2.68
C ILE A 193 -13.69 11.19 1.55
N ASP A 194 -14.10 11.63 0.37
CA ASP A 194 -14.15 10.82 -0.84
C ASP A 194 -13.79 11.67 -2.05
N ALA A 195 -13.35 11.00 -3.12
CA ALA A 195 -13.07 11.61 -4.39
C ALA A 195 -13.39 10.66 -5.56
N ASP A 196 -13.49 11.21 -6.77
CA ASP A 196 -13.60 10.44 -8.01
C ASP A 196 -12.25 9.98 -8.56
N GLN A 197 -11.16 10.56 -8.05
CA GLN A 197 -9.78 10.30 -8.46
C GLN A 197 -8.87 10.22 -7.22
N PRO A 198 -7.64 9.68 -7.37
CA PRO A 198 -6.68 9.61 -6.29
C PRO A 198 -6.43 10.92 -5.53
N ILE A 199 -6.54 10.82 -4.20
CA ILE A 199 -6.22 11.88 -3.24
C ILE A 199 -5.33 11.33 -2.13
N TYR A 200 -4.67 12.23 -1.40
CA TYR A 200 -4.16 11.93 -0.06
C TYR A 200 -4.72 12.92 0.94
N THR A 201 -4.92 12.47 2.18
CA THR A 201 -5.53 13.26 3.25
C THR A 201 -4.91 12.91 4.59
N ALA A 202 -4.34 13.92 5.24
CA ALA A 202 -3.87 13.85 6.61
C ALA A 202 -4.01 15.24 7.25
N GLY A 203 -4.07 15.26 8.57
CA GLY A 203 -4.35 16.47 9.32
C GLY A 203 -3.59 16.56 10.64
N ARG A 204 -3.81 17.65 11.36
CA ARG A 204 -3.30 17.85 12.70
C ARG A 204 -4.42 17.69 13.72
N ARG A 205 -4.12 17.01 14.82
CA ARG A 205 -4.89 17.11 16.07
C ARG A 205 -4.08 17.86 17.10
N GLY A 206 -4.71 18.75 17.86
CA GLY A 206 -4.04 19.53 18.90
C GLY A 206 -3.19 20.69 18.37
N SER A 207 -2.46 21.34 19.28
CA SER A 207 -1.62 22.51 19.01
C SER A 207 -0.53 22.66 20.07
N GLY A 208 0.61 23.25 19.71
CA GLY A 208 1.72 23.50 20.64
C GLY A 208 2.94 22.63 20.32
N GLY A 209 3.63 22.16 21.36
CA GLY A 209 4.82 21.30 21.21
C GLY A 209 4.47 19.86 20.84
N ASN A 210 5.49 19.03 20.64
CA ASN A 210 5.42 17.72 19.99
C ASN A 210 4.57 16.67 20.75
N THR A 211 4.22 16.90 22.01
CA THR A 211 3.29 16.02 22.76
C THR A 211 1.86 16.58 22.86
N SER A 212 1.64 17.82 22.41
CA SER A 212 0.33 18.51 22.44
C SER A 212 -0.32 18.60 21.06
N LYS A 213 0.40 18.15 20.03
CA LYS A 213 -0.09 17.99 18.67
C LYS A 213 0.32 16.64 18.12
N ALA A 214 -0.30 16.26 17.01
CA ALA A 214 -0.06 15.01 16.34
C ALA A 214 -0.43 15.11 14.87
N ASN A 215 0.36 14.47 14.02
CA ASN A 215 -0.05 14.18 12.66
C ASN A 215 -1.03 13.00 12.65
N ILE A 216 -2.14 13.16 11.94
CA ILE A 216 -3.24 12.20 11.86
C ILE A 216 -3.46 11.84 10.39
N THR A 217 -2.90 10.71 9.98
CA THR A 217 -3.21 10.14 8.67
C THR A 217 -4.64 9.60 8.68
N TRP A 218 -5.47 10.07 7.74
CA TRP A 218 -6.82 9.53 7.61
C TRP A 218 -6.73 8.06 7.17
N SER A 219 -7.59 7.22 7.72
CA SER A 219 -7.53 5.78 7.47
C SER A 219 -8.26 5.44 6.16
N PRO A 220 -7.57 5.03 5.08
CA PRO A 220 -8.21 4.49 3.90
C PRO A 220 -8.95 3.19 4.24
N THR A 221 -9.97 2.90 3.45
CA THR A 221 -10.86 1.74 3.64
C THR A 221 -10.13 0.40 3.56
N SER A 222 -9.00 0.37 2.85
CA SER A 222 -8.12 -0.79 2.73
C SER A 222 -7.50 -1.21 4.07
N TRP A 223 -7.45 -0.33 5.06
CA TRP A 223 -6.95 -0.61 6.41
C TRP A 223 -8.02 -1.15 7.36
N ALA A 224 -9.28 -1.26 6.91
CA ALA A 224 -10.32 -1.86 7.71
C ALA A 224 -10.11 -3.38 7.83
N GLY A 225 -10.26 -3.90 9.04
CA GLY A 225 -10.00 -5.30 9.38
C GLY A 225 -10.69 -5.75 10.66
N LYS A 226 -10.45 -7.01 11.05
CA LYS A 226 -11.03 -7.63 12.25
C LYS A 226 -10.00 -7.94 13.33
N SER A 227 -8.72 -7.81 13.01
CA SER A 227 -7.64 -8.26 13.88
C SER A 227 -6.43 -7.36 13.67
N PHE A 228 -5.99 -6.77 14.76
CA PHE A 228 -4.88 -5.85 14.81
C PHE A 228 -4.01 -6.21 16.01
N SER A 229 -2.73 -5.89 15.91
CA SER A 229 -1.83 -5.90 17.06
C SER A 229 -0.98 -4.64 17.03
N PHE A 230 -0.64 -4.13 18.21
CA PHE A 230 0.27 -2.98 18.33
C PHE A 230 0.98 -2.99 19.70
N ASN A 231 1.99 -2.16 19.84
CA ASN A 231 2.72 -1.95 21.09
C ASN A 231 2.46 -0.55 21.64
N ALA A 232 2.47 -0.42 22.96
CA ALA A 232 2.88 0.82 23.60
C ALA A 232 4.35 1.08 23.28
N ILE A 233 4.68 2.33 22.96
CA ILE A 233 6.02 2.71 22.53
C ILE A 233 6.66 3.57 23.62
N ARG A 234 6.04 4.70 24.01
CA ARG A 234 6.58 5.60 25.05
C ARG A 234 5.74 5.65 26.34
N ASN A 235 4.45 5.95 26.23
CA ASN A 235 3.64 6.30 27.40
C ASN A 235 2.70 5.17 27.83
N SER A 236 2.27 5.21 29.09
CA SER A 236 1.34 4.24 29.70
C SER A 236 0.00 4.89 30.07
N SER A 237 -0.75 5.24 29.04
CA SER A 237 -2.20 5.07 28.91
C SER A 237 -2.45 5.02 27.41
N GLN A 238 -3.24 4.06 26.96
CA GLN A 238 -3.53 3.84 25.55
C GLN A 238 -4.97 4.26 25.31
N GLU A 239 -5.19 5.02 24.24
CA GLU A 239 -6.50 5.40 23.74
C GLU A 239 -6.68 4.76 22.37
N LEU A 240 -7.71 3.94 22.23
CA LEU A 240 -8.07 3.27 20.99
C LEU A 240 -9.41 3.81 20.50
N TYR A 241 -9.38 4.50 19.37
CA TYR A 241 -10.54 5.02 18.67
C TYR A 241 -10.98 4.01 17.62
N VAL A 242 -12.26 3.65 17.61
CA VAL A 242 -12.79 2.60 16.74
C VAL A 242 -14.05 3.08 16.03
N PHE A 243 -14.13 2.82 14.73
CA PHE A 243 -15.34 2.92 13.93
C PHE A 243 -15.72 1.53 13.42
N ALA A 244 -16.97 1.10 13.64
CA ALA A 244 -17.45 -0.21 13.23
C ALA A 244 -18.30 -0.13 11.96
N THR A 245 -17.94 -0.91 10.92
CA THR A 245 -18.72 -1.01 9.66
C THR A 245 -19.76 -2.14 9.68
N GLU A 246 -19.68 -2.98 10.70
CA GLU A 246 -20.60 -4.07 11.01
C GLU A 246 -20.86 -4.01 12.52
N ASP A 247 -21.95 -4.63 12.99
CA ASP A 247 -22.10 -4.86 14.43
C ASP A 247 -20.89 -5.66 14.93
N ALA A 248 -20.17 -5.11 15.91
CA ALA A 248 -18.88 -5.62 16.33
C ALA A 248 -18.76 -5.62 17.85
N GLU A 249 -18.40 -6.76 18.42
CA GLU A 249 -17.73 -6.80 19.72
C GLU A 249 -16.24 -6.62 19.47
N VAL A 250 -15.64 -5.62 20.12
CA VAL A 250 -14.22 -5.31 20.06
C VAL A 250 -13.59 -5.59 21.41
N GLU A 251 -12.59 -6.45 21.42
CA GLU A 251 -11.88 -6.88 22.61
C GLU A 251 -10.39 -6.54 22.50
N VAL A 252 -9.87 -5.82 23.50
CA VAL A 252 -8.45 -5.47 23.63
C VAL A 252 -7.83 -6.41 24.67
N LYS A 253 -6.80 -7.14 24.27
CA LYS A 253 -6.08 -8.09 25.12
C LYS A 253 -4.61 -7.77 25.25
N GLN A 254 -4.01 -8.20 26.35
CA GLN A 254 -2.57 -8.40 26.49
C GLN A 254 -2.32 -9.87 26.84
N GLY A 255 -1.90 -10.65 25.84
CA GLY A 255 -1.75 -12.10 26.01
C GLY A 255 -3.09 -12.81 26.20
N SER A 256 -3.38 -13.28 27.41
CA SER A 256 -4.66 -13.90 27.77
C SER A 256 -5.60 -12.97 28.55
N THR A 257 -5.10 -11.81 29.00
CA THR A 257 -5.86 -10.88 29.83
C THR A 257 -6.63 -9.91 28.94
N THR A 258 -7.94 -9.81 29.14
CA THR A 258 -8.77 -8.78 28.52
C THR A 258 -8.65 -7.48 29.30
N LEU A 259 -8.23 -6.41 28.62
CA LEU A 259 -8.03 -5.09 29.21
C LEU A 259 -9.27 -4.20 29.03
N ALA A 260 -9.94 -4.32 27.88
CA ALA A 260 -11.16 -3.58 27.58
C ALA A 260 -12.00 -4.35 26.56
N THR A 261 -13.33 -4.18 26.64
CA THR A 261 -14.29 -4.77 25.70
C THR A 261 -15.41 -3.77 25.46
N VAL A 262 -15.91 -3.70 24.23
CA VAL A 262 -17.09 -2.89 23.88
C VAL A 262 -17.87 -3.53 22.75
N THR A 263 -19.19 -3.43 22.79
CA THR A 263 -20.06 -3.74 21.65
C THR A 263 -20.42 -2.44 20.93
N ILE A 264 -20.19 -2.40 19.63
CA ILE A 264 -20.38 -1.23 18.77
C ILE A 264 -21.38 -1.62 17.68
N ALA A 265 -22.41 -0.82 17.48
CA ALA A 265 -23.34 -1.01 16.37
C ALA A 265 -22.71 -0.58 15.04
N ALA A 266 -23.12 -1.19 13.93
CA ALA A 266 -22.69 -0.78 12.60
C ALA A 266 -22.92 0.73 12.37
N GLY A 267 -21.93 1.41 11.78
CA GLY A 267 -21.95 2.85 11.52
C GLY A 267 -21.69 3.73 12.75
N THR A 268 -21.36 3.13 13.92
CA THR A 268 -21.09 3.86 15.17
C THR A 268 -19.66 3.70 15.66
N THR A 269 -19.31 4.39 16.74
CA THR A 269 -17.94 4.54 17.22
C THR A 269 -17.82 4.21 18.70
N ALA A 270 -16.61 3.87 19.13
CA ALA A 270 -16.27 3.74 20.53
C ALA A 270 -14.82 4.14 20.79
N ASN A 271 -14.56 4.56 22.02
CA ASN A 271 -13.21 4.82 22.51
C ASN A 271 -12.95 3.87 23.68
N LEU A 272 -11.84 3.12 23.63
CA LEU A 272 -11.40 2.27 24.72
C LEU A 272 -10.09 2.81 25.29
N SER A 273 -9.95 2.77 26.61
CA SER A 273 -8.73 3.19 27.28
C SER A 273 -8.25 2.22 28.34
N TRP A 274 -6.94 2.10 28.49
CA TRP A 274 -6.29 1.28 29.51
C TRP A 274 -4.89 1.79 29.83
N SER A 275 -4.36 1.48 31.01
CA SER A 275 -3.13 2.08 31.57
C SER A 275 -1.99 1.09 31.81
N THR A 276 -1.99 -0.04 31.11
CA THR A 276 -0.92 -1.04 31.18
C THR A 276 0.01 -0.89 29.98
N TYR A 277 1.33 -0.83 30.17
CA TYR A 277 2.33 -0.82 29.07
C TYR A 277 2.56 -2.24 28.51
N GLY A 278 2.70 -2.38 27.19
CA GLY A 278 3.13 -3.63 26.55
C GLY A 278 2.60 -3.84 25.13
N SER A 279 2.38 -5.10 24.78
CA SER A 279 1.84 -5.54 23.49
C SER A 279 0.36 -5.87 23.60
N TYR A 280 -0.44 -5.43 22.62
CA TYR A 280 -1.88 -5.62 22.62
C TYR A 280 -2.37 -6.30 21.35
N GLN A 281 -3.42 -7.09 21.52
CA GLN A 281 -4.20 -7.70 20.44
C GLN A 281 -5.61 -7.08 20.48
N VAL A 282 -6.04 -6.50 19.36
CA VAL A 282 -7.39 -5.97 19.17
C VAL A 282 -8.13 -6.93 18.25
N VAL A 283 -9.13 -7.62 18.78
CA VAL A 283 -9.94 -8.60 18.04
C VAL A 283 -11.36 -8.07 17.96
N ALA A 284 -11.91 -8.04 16.75
CA ALA A 284 -13.27 -7.60 16.48
C ALA A 284 -14.08 -8.71 15.79
N SER A 285 -15.35 -8.91 16.17
CA SER A 285 -16.25 -9.83 15.46
C SER A 285 -16.66 -9.29 14.09
N GLY A 286 -16.77 -7.96 13.97
CA GLY A 286 -17.06 -7.21 12.75
C GLY A 286 -15.84 -6.48 12.19
N THR A 287 -15.95 -5.98 10.97
CA THR A 287 -14.91 -5.16 10.33
C THR A 287 -14.90 -3.75 10.92
N VAL A 288 -13.74 -3.29 11.36
CA VAL A 288 -13.56 -1.97 11.99
C VAL A 288 -12.39 -1.22 11.37
N LEU A 289 -12.40 0.10 11.52
CA LEU A 289 -11.21 0.95 11.45
C LEU A 289 -10.78 1.31 12.87
N ALA A 290 -9.48 1.39 13.11
CA ALA A 290 -8.95 1.69 14.43
C ALA A 290 -7.75 2.65 14.38
N TYR A 291 -7.65 3.51 15.39
CA TYR A 291 -6.55 4.46 15.53
C TYR A 291 -6.09 4.48 16.98
N HIS A 292 -4.77 4.42 17.20
CA HIS A 292 -4.17 4.40 18.51
C HIS A 292 -3.45 5.71 18.81
N ILE A 293 -3.63 6.22 20.04
CA ILE A 293 -2.84 7.32 20.59
C ILE A 293 -2.45 6.95 22.03
N SER A 294 -1.21 7.20 22.42
CA SER A 294 -0.75 7.08 23.80
C SER A 294 -0.82 8.42 24.53
N THR A 295 -1.05 8.38 25.84
CA THR A 295 -1.12 9.58 26.69
C THR A 295 -0.52 9.30 28.08
N SER A 296 -0.02 10.33 28.78
CA SER A 296 0.42 10.19 30.19
C SER A 296 -0.56 10.81 31.20
N ASN A 297 -1.50 11.63 30.72
CA ASN A 297 -2.40 12.44 31.57
C ASN A 297 -3.76 12.72 30.91
N GLY A 298 -4.12 11.98 29.85
CA GLY A 298 -5.35 12.14 29.09
C GLY A 298 -5.33 13.26 28.05
N THR A 299 -4.31 14.13 28.02
CA THR A 299 -4.26 15.27 27.09
C THR A 299 -3.11 15.20 26.08
N GLN A 300 -2.06 14.44 26.39
CA GLN A 300 -0.96 14.22 25.46
C GLN A 300 -1.37 13.38 24.24
N LEU A 301 -0.78 13.71 23.09
CA LEU A 301 -0.92 13.03 21.81
C LEU A 301 0.44 12.41 21.45
N VAL A 302 0.72 11.22 21.97
CA VAL A 302 2.02 10.55 21.81
C VAL A 302 1.86 9.24 21.05
N ASP A 303 2.79 8.96 20.15
CA ASP A 303 2.81 7.82 19.24
C ASP A 303 1.49 7.60 18.46
N PRO A 304 0.81 8.66 17.97
CA PRO A 304 -0.43 8.54 17.22
C PRO A 304 -0.19 7.73 15.94
N LYS A 305 -0.98 6.69 15.71
CA LYS A 305 -0.90 5.90 14.48
C LYS A 305 -2.21 5.22 14.12
N PRO A 306 -2.53 5.12 12.83
CA PRO A 306 -3.57 4.22 12.38
C PRO A 306 -3.16 2.78 12.70
N LEU A 307 -4.13 1.93 13.07
CA LEU A 307 -3.88 0.50 13.20
C LEU A 307 -4.19 -0.18 11.87
N LEU A 308 -3.18 -0.85 11.33
CA LEU A 308 -3.30 -1.64 10.12
C LEU A 308 -3.56 -3.10 10.48
N PRO A 309 -4.33 -3.85 9.67
CA PRO A 309 -4.59 -5.26 9.94
C PRO A 309 -3.27 -6.04 10.01
N SER A 310 -3.13 -6.91 11.00
CA SER A 310 -1.90 -7.70 11.12
C SER A 310 -1.72 -8.63 9.93
N SER A 311 -0.46 -8.81 9.52
CA SER A 311 -0.06 -9.46 8.27
C SER A 311 1.07 -10.46 8.50
N TYR A 312 1.23 -11.43 7.61
CA TYR A 312 2.39 -12.34 7.61
C TYR A 312 3.68 -11.66 7.12
N GLU A 313 3.55 -10.52 6.46
CA GLU A 313 4.67 -9.78 5.91
C GLU A 313 4.41 -8.28 6.01
N ILE A 314 5.37 -7.56 6.61
CA ILE A 314 5.33 -6.11 6.80
C ILE A 314 6.66 -5.48 6.38
N ILE A 315 6.62 -4.24 5.90
CA ILE A 315 7.79 -3.49 5.44
C ILE A 315 7.81 -2.09 6.04
N GLY A 316 8.99 -1.55 6.32
CA GLY A 316 9.14 -0.22 6.85
C GLY A 316 10.57 0.18 7.15
N PHE A 317 10.73 1.27 7.88
CA PHE A 317 12.02 1.76 8.36
C PHE A 317 11.99 1.72 9.88
N PRO A 318 12.98 1.08 10.53
CA PRO A 318 13.06 1.16 11.98
C PRO A 318 13.30 2.58 12.49
N SER A 319 13.88 3.45 11.66
CA SER A 319 14.36 4.76 12.10
C SER A 319 15.38 4.61 13.25
N SER A 320 15.07 5.02 14.49
CA SER A 320 15.95 4.77 15.64
C SER A 320 15.85 3.33 16.19
N SER A 321 14.66 2.73 16.14
CA SER A 321 14.39 1.31 16.44
C SER A 321 12.94 1.01 16.10
N MET A 322 12.53 -0.25 15.94
CA MET A 322 11.11 -0.58 15.82
C MET A 322 10.64 -1.54 16.90
N ARG A 323 9.34 -1.52 17.17
CA ARG A 323 8.65 -2.47 18.04
C ARG A 323 7.88 -3.46 17.18
N LEU A 324 8.10 -4.75 17.40
CA LEU A 324 7.41 -5.86 16.75
C LEU A 324 6.49 -6.55 17.76
N THR A 325 5.29 -6.89 17.32
CA THR A 325 4.28 -7.63 18.07
C THR A 325 3.56 -8.63 17.19
N THR A 326 2.74 -9.47 17.81
CA THR A 326 2.01 -10.55 17.16
C THR A 326 0.66 -10.81 17.82
N GLU A 327 -0.20 -11.51 17.08
CA GLU A 327 -1.51 -11.97 17.55
C GLU A 327 -1.45 -13.34 18.24
N ARG A 328 -0.34 -14.08 18.12
CA ARG A 328 -0.23 -15.48 18.55
C ARG A 328 1.05 -15.76 19.32
N ASN A 329 1.02 -16.78 20.17
CA ASN A 329 2.22 -17.24 20.85
C ASN A 329 3.08 -18.07 19.89
N ALA A 330 4.37 -18.16 20.20
CA ALA A 330 5.35 -18.91 19.42
C ALA A 330 5.41 -18.51 17.93
N THR A 331 5.22 -17.22 17.62
CA THR A 331 5.35 -16.68 16.27
C THR A 331 6.82 -16.61 15.89
N ASN A 332 7.22 -17.30 14.82
CA ASN A 332 8.58 -17.24 14.29
C ASN A 332 8.63 -16.16 13.21
N TYR A 333 9.67 -15.32 13.26
CA TYR A 333 9.89 -14.28 12.26
C TYR A 333 11.31 -14.30 11.74
N ASN A 334 11.43 -13.90 10.47
CA ASN A 334 12.69 -13.60 9.80
C ASN A 334 12.66 -12.13 9.39
N LEU A 335 13.78 -11.44 9.54
CA LEU A 335 13.94 -10.07 9.09
C LEU A 335 15.11 -9.95 8.12
N ILE A 336 14.98 -9.02 7.19
CA ILE A 336 16.02 -8.69 6.24
C ILE A 336 16.03 -7.19 5.94
N HIS A 337 17.20 -6.58 6.06
CA HIS A 337 17.43 -5.18 5.74
C HIS A 337 17.86 -5.00 4.28
N SER A 338 17.71 -3.79 3.72
CA SER A 338 18.12 -3.47 2.35
C SER A 338 19.63 -3.63 2.08
N ASN A 339 20.47 -3.70 3.12
CA ASN A 339 21.88 -4.05 2.99
C ASN A 339 22.15 -5.55 3.19
N SER A 340 21.11 -6.38 3.11
CA SER A 340 21.16 -7.84 3.28
C SER A 340 21.52 -8.36 4.68
N ASN A 341 21.57 -7.51 5.71
CA ASN A 341 21.65 -8.01 7.07
C ASN A 341 20.36 -8.72 7.44
N THR A 342 20.48 -9.91 8.03
CA THR A 342 19.35 -10.76 8.40
C THR A 342 19.42 -11.12 9.87
N ALA A 343 18.26 -11.34 10.47
CA ALA A 343 18.12 -11.99 11.76
C ALA A 343 16.83 -12.79 11.78
N ASN A 344 16.67 -13.63 12.79
CA ASN A 344 15.42 -14.34 13.04
C ASN A 344 15.17 -14.38 14.55
N GLY A 345 13.94 -14.69 14.92
CA GLY A 345 13.56 -14.84 16.30
C GLY A 345 12.18 -15.45 16.46
N ASN A 346 11.75 -15.54 17.71
CA ASN A 346 10.43 -15.98 18.10
C ASN A 346 9.84 -14.95 19.07
N LEU A 347 8.53 -14.73 19.02
CA LEU A 347 7.83 -13.89 19.98
C LEU A 347 6.46 -14.44 20.36
N ASN A 348 6.05 -14.13 21.58
CA ASN A 348 4.72 -14.37 22.10
C ASN A 348 3.88 -13.09 22.13
N LYS A 349 2.57 -13.24 22.36
CA LYS A 349 1.61 -12.11 22.38
C LYS A 349 1.96 -11.00 23.36
N GLN A 350 2.66 -11.32 24.46
CA GLN A 350 3.04 -10.35 25.49
C GLN A 350 4.41 -9.72 25.23
N ASP A 351 5.21 -10.31 24.35
CA ASP A 351 6.57 -9.86 24.12
C ASP A 351 6.56 -8.53 23.37
N VAL A 352 7.46 -7.63 23.78
CA VAL A 352 7.71 -6.36 23.10
C VAL A 352 9.11 -6.47 22.49
N ILE A 353 9.17 -6.96 21.25
CA ILE A 353 10.46 -7.14 20.58
C ILE A 353 10.93 -5.80 20.03
N THR A 354 12.17 -5.43 20.36
CA THR A 354 12.84 -4.26 19.78
C THR A 354 13.80 -4.72 18.70
N ILE A 355 13.65 -4.16 17.49
CA ILE A 355 14.55 -4.42 16.36
C ILE A 355 15.35 -3.16 16.07
N SER A 356 16.67 -3.31 16.01
CA SER A 356 17.62 -2.23 15.73
C SER A 356 17.66 -1.88 14.24
N PRO A 357 17.92 -0.61 13.88
CA PRO A 357 18.20 -0.22 12.51
C PRO A 357 19.59 -0.71 12.07
N PHE A 358 19.81 -0.75 10.76
CA PHE A 358 21.14 -0.73 10.16
C PHE A 358 21.34 0.59 9.40
N GLY A 359 22.59 1.03 9.27
CA GLY A 359 22.91 2.32 8.68
C GLY A 359 22.62 3.47 9.64
N THR A 360 22.02 4.55 9.14
CA THR A 360 21.66 5.73 9.95
C THR A 360 20.45 5.42 10.84
N SER A 361 20.49 5.78 12.12
CA SER A 361 19.43 5.46 13.10
C SER A 361 18.51 6.65 13.42
N SER A 362 18.22 7.48 12.42
CA SER A 362 17.38 8.68 12.56
C SER A 362 16.78 9.10 11.20
N LEU A 363 15.77 9.96 11.24
CA LEU A 363 15.11 10.62 10.10
C LEU A 363 14.70 9.67 8.96
N TYR A 364 14.29 8.45 9.30
CA TYR A 364 13.96 7.36 8.37
C TYR A 364 15.03 7.13 7.31
N ASN A 365 16.30 7.38 7.66
CA ASN A 365 17.45 7.19 6.78
C ASN A 365 18.17 5.86 7.04
N SER A 366 17.55 4.98 7.83
CA SER A 366 18.02 3.61 8.03
C SER A 366 17.90 2.79 6.77
N GLU A 367 18.53 1.62 6.77
CA GLU A 367 18.17 0.56 5.85
C GLU A 367 16.68 0.22 6.02
N SER A 368 15.96 0.04 4.90
CA SER A 368 14.59 -0.47 4.94
C SER A 368 14.59 -1.92 5.45
N LEU A 369 13.48 -2.33 6.06
CA LEU A 369 13.34 -3.61 6.76
C LEU A 369 12.09 -4.33 6.28
N LEU A 370 12.26 -5.57 5.84
CA LEU A 370 11.19 -6.51 5.54
C LEU A 370 11.16 -7.57 6.65
N ILE A 371 9.98 -7.81 7.24
CA ILE A 371 9.78 -8.85 8.24
C ILE A 371 8.71 -9.81 7.73
N GLN A 372 9.04 -11.10 7.75
CA GLN A 372 8.16 -12.20 7.39
C GLN A 372 7.97 -13.11 8.60
N ALA A 373 6.75 -13.57 8.84
CA ALA A 373 6.44 -14.45 9.96
C ALA A 373 5.47 -15.57 9.57
N ASP A 374 5.47 -16.64 10.35
CA ASP A 374 4.56 -17.78 10.21
C ASP A 374 3.17 -17.52 10.81
N GLN A 375 3.03 -16.45 11.60
CA GLN A 375 1.79 -15.90 12.11
C GLN A 375 1.70 -14.41 11.81
N LYS A 376 0.50 -13.85 11.97
CA LYS A 376 0.28 -12.41 11.77
C LYS A 376 1.04 -11.58 12.79
N ILE A 377 1.72 -10.56 12.28
CA ILE A 377 2.52 -9.58 13.00
C ILE A 377 2.10 -8.16 12.63
N SER A 378 2.45 -7.24 13.50
CA SER A 378 2.41 -5.79 13.26
C SER A 378 3.62 -5.15 13.92
N GLY A 379 3.96 -3.95 13.48
CA GLY A 379 5.03 -3.20 14.12
C GLY A 379 4.97 -1.73 13.77
N ALA A 380 5.71 -0.94 14.52
CA ALA A 380 5.85 0.49 14.30
C ALA A 380 7.26 0.95 14.63
N SER A 381 7.73 1.94 13.90
CA SER A 381 8.96 2.65 14.21
C SER A 381 8.82 3.38 15.55
N PHE A 382 9.95 3.54 16.23
CA PHE A 382 10.14 4.49 17.31
C PHE A 382 10.62 5.80 16.68
N ALA A 383 10.07 6.96 17.09
CA ALA A 383 10.40 8.26 16.45
C ALA A 383 11.88 8.45 16.21
N ASP A 384 12.14 9.28 15.24
CA ASP A 384 13.37 9.38 14.49
C ASP A 384 14.39 10.40 15.03
N SER A 385 14.13 10.96 16.21
CA SER A 385 14.96 11.81 17.11
C SER A 385 14.39 13.20 17.36
N ASN A 386 13.38 13.65 16.60
CA ASN A 386 12.70 14.93 16.74
C ASN A 386 11.21 14.70 16.52
N GLY A 387 10.45 14.58 17.61
CA GLY A 387 9.04 14.19 17.49
C GLY A 387 8.59 13.26 18.58
N ASN A 388 7.28 13.08 18.68
CA ASN A 388 6.70 12.10 19.59
C ASN A 388 5.79 11.13 18.87
N CYS A 389 5.90 11.03 17.55
CA CYS A 389 5.13 10.10 16.74
C CYS A 389 5.82 8.75 16.53
N ALA A 390 5.04 7.80 16.04
CA ALA A 390 5.50 6.49 15.63
C ALA A 390 4.74 6.15 14.36
N ALA A 391 5.42 5.72 13.30
CA ALA A 391 4.72 5.31 12.10
C ALA A 391 4.59 3.79 12.03
N PRO A 392 3.42 3.28 11.62
CA PRO A 392 3.26 1.85 11.44
C PRO A 392 4.12 1.35 10.27
N PHE A 393 4.60 0.11 10.40
CA PHE A 393 5.05 -0.67 9.24
C PHE A 393 3.84 -1.06 8.40
N LEU A 394 4.00 -1.08 7.08
CA LEU A 394 2.92 -1.38 6.15
C LEU A 394 2.90 -2.88 5.83
N PRO A 395 1.74 -3.56 5.92
CA PRO A 395 1.53 -4.84 5.24
C PRO A 395 1.86 -4.74 3.75
N THR A 396 2.68 -5.64 3.24
CA THR A 396 3.20 -5.55 1.86
C THR A 396 2.11 -5.68 0.78
N ASN A 397 0.99 -6.32 1.10
CA ASN A 397 -0.19 -6.40 0.25
C ASN A 397 -1.00 -5.09 0.18
N LEU A 398 -0.66 -4.08 0.99
CA LEU A 398 -1.28 -2.76 0.98
C LEU A 398 -0.40 -1.69 0.30
N MET A 399 0.76 -2.08 -0.24
CA MET A 399 1.62 -1.19 -1.02
C MET A 399 0.93 -0.65 -2.26
N LYS A 400 1.30 0.57 -2.67
CA LYS A 400 0.66 1.34 -3.74
C LYS A 400 1.70 1.98 -4.66
N LYS A 401 1.26 2.56 -5.78
CA LYS A 401 2.14 3.12 -6.81
C LYS A 401 2.10 4.64 -6.95
N ARG A 402 1.06 5.29 -6.43
CA ARG A 402 0.86 6.75 -6.56
C ARG A 402 0.74 7.39 -5.19
N PHE A 403 1.54 8.42 -4.94
CA PHE A 403 1.57 9.16 -3.68
C PHE A 403 1.67 10.66 -3.92
N VAL A 404 1.06 11.48 -3.05
CA VAL A 404 1.07 12.94 -3.19
C VAL A 404 1.14 13.60 -1.82
N LEU A 405 1.95 14.66 -1.70
CA LEU A 405 2.21 15.32 -0.42
C LEU A 405 1.13 16.35 -0.07
N ASN A 406 0.55 16.22 1.12
CA ASN A 406 -0.43 17.17 1.65
C ASN A 406 0.21 18.39 2.34
N ALA A 407 1.50 18.36 2.64
CA ALA A 407 2.22 19.40 3.37
C ALA A 407 3.67 19.47 2.89
N ASP A 408 4.34 20.60 3.18
CA ASP A 408 5.78 20.70 3.01
C ASP A 408 6.47 19.68 3.93
N THR A 409 7.57 19.10 3.46
CA THR A 409 8.25 17.99 4.15
C THR A 409 9.73 18.24 4.34
N GLU A 410 10.31 17.64 5.37
CA GLU A 410 11.76 17.55 5.54
C GLU A 410 12.37 16.42 4.71
N TRP A 411 11.67 15.30 4.62
CA TRP A 411 12.07 14.13 3.83
C TRP A 411 10.87 13.25 3.48
N ILE A 412 11.09 12.37 2.50
CA ILE A 412 10.18 11.28 2.14
C ILE A 412 11.01 10.01 1.94
N ALA A 413 10.56 8.89 2.50
CA ALA A 413 11.23 7.59 2.39
C ALA A 413 10.28 6.55 1.78
N PHE A 414 10.78 5.80 0.80
CA PHE A 414 10.07 4.71 0.13
C PHE A 414 10.76 3.38 0.38
N ALA A 415 9.97 2.33 0.58
CA ALA A 415 10.44 0.95 0.62
C ALA A 415 9.62 0.05 -0.31
N SER A 416 10.26 -0.90 -0.99
CA SER A 416 9.59 -1.89 -1.83
C SER A 416 10.25 -3.25 -1.72
N LYS A 417 9.53 -4.30 -2.10
CA LYS A 417 10.09 -5.65 -2.29
C LYS A 417 10.74 -5.84 -3.65
N GLN A 418 10.53 -4.90 -4.57
CA GLN A 418 10.94 -5.02 -5.97
C GLN A 418 11.89 -3.87 -6.31
N THR A 419 12.80 -4.16 -7.23
CA THR A 419 13.58 -3.10 -7.88
C THR A 419 12.66 -2.28 -8.77
N GLY A 420 12.94 -0.98 -8.89
CA GLY A 420 12.10 -0.05 -9.62
C GLY A 420 12.61 1.38 -9.51
N THR A 421 11.81 2.34 -9.95
CA THR A 421 12.09 3.77 -9.86
C THR A 421 10.93 4.52 -9.22
N VAL A 422 11.27 5.63 -8.58
CA VAL A 422 10.34 6.62 -8.06
C VAL A 422 10.55 7.91 -8.85
N GLU A 423 9.56 8.26 -9.66
CA GLU A 423 9.50 9.49 -10.44
C GLU A 423 8.75 10.56 -9.67
N VAL A 424 9.32 11.77 -9.63
CA VAL A 424 8.78 12.92 -8.90
C VAL A 424 8.33 13.97 -9.89
N TYR A 425 7.11 14.47 -9.69
CA TYR A 425 6.48 15.49 -10.50
C TYR A 425 6.07 16.68 -9.63
N SER A 426 6.44 17.90 -10.04
CA SER A 426 5.95 19.12 -9.40
C SER A 426 4.47 19.35 -9.76
N PRO A 427 3.70 20.18 -9.03
CA PRO A 427 2.30 20.48 -9.37
C PRO A 427 2.09 21.01 -10.81
N SER A 428 3.09 21.66 -11.40
CA SER A 428 2.99 22.20 -12.77
C SER A 428 3.13 21.16 -13.87
N GLN A 429 3.61 19.95 -13.58
CA GLN A 429 3.91 18.91 -14.58
C GLN A 429 2.74 17.96 -14.82
N THR A 430 2.67 17.38 -16.01
CA THR A 430 1.69 16.36 -16.40
C THR A 430 2.39 15.02 -16.52
N ILE A 431 1.96 14.06 -15.69
CA ILE A 431 2.51 12.69 -15.66
C ILE A 431 2.30 12.03 -17.02
N GLY A 432 3.34 11.38 -17.55
CA GLY A 432 3.32 10.75 -18.87
C GLY A 432 3.49 11.71 -20.05
N VAL A 433 3.62 13.02 -19.79
CA VAL A 433 3.88 14.05 -20.82
C VAL A 433 5.20 14.76 -20.53
N ASP A 434 5.34 15.31 -19.32
CA ASP A 434 6.54 16.03 -18.90
C ASP A 434 7.59 15.08 -18.33
N THR A 435 8.87 15.45 -18.46
CA THR A 435 9.97 14.74 -17.79
C THR A 435 9.89 14.95 -16.27
N PRO A 436 9.99 13.90 -15.43
CA PRO A 436 10.04 14.05 -13.98
C PRO A 436 11.12 15.06 -13.51
N VAL A 437 10.83 15.87 -12.49
CA VAL A 437 11.85 16.76 -11.89
C VAL A 437 12.96 15.98 -11.19
N GLN A 438 12.69 14.74 -10.80
CA GLN A 438 13.68 13.82 -10.26
C GLN A 438 13.20 12.39 -10.45
N THR A 439 14.12 11.49 -10.78
CA THR A 439 13.89 10.04 -10.73
C THR A 439 14.98 9.42 -9.86
N LEU A 440 14.58 8.63 -8.86
CA LEU A 440 15.51 7.83 -8.06
C LEU A 440 15.19 6.35 -8.24
N SER A 441 16.22 5.52 -8.35
CA SER A 441 16.04 4.07 -8.28
C SER A 441 15.76 3.64 -6.82
N LEU A 442 14.88 2.67 -6.67
CA LEU A 442 14.78 1.88 -5.45
C LEU A 442 16.01 0.98 -5.39
N THR A 443 16.84 1.15 -4.37
CA THR A 443 18.15 0.48 -4.26
C THR A 443 18.22 -0.42 -3.03
N ASN A 444 18.96 -1.51 -3.17
CA ASN A 444 19.46 -2.31 -2.07
C ASN A 444 21.00 -2.34 -2.19
N SER A 445 21.71 -2.48 -1.07
CA SER A 445 23.18 -2.39 -1.04
C SER A 445 23.85 -3.73 -0.72
N GLY A 446 23.08 -4.79 -0.53
CA GLY A 446 23.60 -6.12 -0.21
C GLY A 446 23.30 -7.17 -1.29
N ALA A 447 23.87 -8.37 -1.12
CA ALA A 447 23.83 -9.44 -2.11
C ALA A 447 22.60 -10.36 -2.05
N ASN A 448 21.74 -10.25 -1.03
CA ASN A 448 20.58 -11.11 -0.86
C ASN A 448 19.44 -10.66 -1.79
N SER A 449 19.01 -11.55 -2.69
CA SER A 449 17.96 -11.29 -3.68
C SER A 449 16.59 -10.98 -3.07
N ASN A 450 16.36 -11.38 -1.81
CA ASN A 450 15.11 -11.14 -1.09
C ASN A 450 15.16 -9.87 -0.24
N ALA A 451 16.28 -9.12 -0.26
CA ALA A 451 16.39 -7.88 0.49
C ALA A 451 15.45 -6.81 -0.10
N PRO A 452 14.75 -6.03 0.75
CA PRO A 452 13.94 -4.92 0.29
C PRO A 452 14.81 -3.83 -0.33
N PHE A 453 14.17 -2.96 -1.11
CA PHE A 453 14.76 -1.80 -1.74
C PHE A 453 14.26 -0.53 -1.08
N ARG A 454 15.07 0.53 -1.10
CA ARG A 454 14.71 1.84 -0.57
C ARG A 454 15.07 2.99 -1.51
N ALA A 455 14.35 4.10 -1.36
CA ALA A 455 14.71 5.40 -1.89
C ALA A 455 14.37 6.47 -0.86
N ARG A 456 15.17 7.54 -0.77
CA ARG A 456 14.90 8.67 0.14
C ARG A 456 15.08 9.98 -0.60
N PHE A 457 14.16 10.89 -0.36
CA PHE A 457 14.14 12.24 -0.89
C PHE A 457 14.33 13.24 0.26
N GLY A 458 15.02 14.34 -0.02
CA GLY A 458 15.10 15.48 0.91
C GLY A 458 13.80 16.30 0.88
N ALA A 459 13.90 17.55 1.35
CA ALA A 459 12.76 18.43 1.50
C ALA A 459 12.01 18.66 0.19
N ARG A 460 10.68 18.64 0.27
CA ARG A 460 9.78 18.87 -0.87
C ARG A 460 8.59 19.73 -0.45
N PRO A 461 8.15 20.67 -1.30
CA PRO A 461 6.89 21.37 -1.08
C PRO A 461 5.68 20.45 -1.18
N ALA A 462 4.58 20.86 -0.54
CA ALA A 462 3.28 20.24 -0.71
C ALA A 462 2.85 20.19 -2.19
N GLY A 463 2.01 19.22 -2.54
CA GLY A 463 1.49 19.04 -3.91
C GLY A 463 2.41 18.27 -4.86
N TYR A 464 3.65 17.98 -4.47
CA TYR A 464 4.52 17.11 -5.25
C TYR A 464 3.97 15.68 -5.29
N ARG A 465 4.06 15.05 -6.46
CA ARG A 465 3.46 13.74 -6.77
C ARG A 465 4.54 12.74 -7.13
N PHE A 466 4.36 11.52 -6.69
CA PHE A 466 5.31 10.42 -6.81
C PHE A 466 4.64 9.27 -7.54
N VAL A 467 5.27 8.80 -8.61
CA VAL A 467 4.87 7.62 -9.38
C VAL A 467 5.95 6.58 -9.20
N VAL A 468 5.56 5.41 -8.69
CA VAL A 468 6.44 4.26 -8.53
C VAL A 468 6.03 3.19 -9.53
N ASP A 469 6.98 2.67 -10.29
CA ASP A 469 6.71 1.62 -11.29
C ASP A 469 6.32 0.27 -10.64
N VAL A 470 6.79 0.03 -9.42
CA VAL A 470 6.48 -1.12 -8.57
C VAL A 470 5.69 -0.73 -7.31
N PRO A 471 4.93 -1.66 -6.69
CA PRO A 471 4.28 -1.37 -5.42
C PRO A 471 5.29 -0.99 -4.34
N ALA A 472 5.05 0.11 -3.64
CA ALA A 472 5.90 0.60 -2.55
C ALA A 472 5.07 1.03 -1.32
N ALA A 473 5.75 1.19 -0.21
CA ALA A 473 5.28 1.86 1.00
C ALA A 473 6.04 3.19 1.15
N ALA A 474 5.40 4.21 1.73
CA ALA A 474 5.98 5.54 1.86
C ALA A 474 5.72 6.16 3.24
N TRP A 475 6.71 6.89 3.75
CA TRP A 475 6.67 7.67 4.98
C TRP A 475 7.24 9.06 4.73
N TYR A 476 6.81 10.04 5.51
CA TYR A 476 7.31 11.40 5.42
C TYR A 476 7.18 12.12 6.77
N GLU A 477 7.95 13.20 6.90
CA GLU A 477 7.87 14.12 8.03
C GLU A 477 7.46 15.51 7.52
N PRO A 478 6.33 16.05 7.97
CA PRO A 478 5.95 17.43 7.67
C PRO A 478 6.94 18.43 8.29
N SER A 479 7.25 19.50 7.58
CA SER A 479 8.04 20.63 8.09
C SER A 479 7.18 21.83 8.53
N THR A 480 5.86 21.62 8.64
CA THR A 480 4.88 22.68 8.89
C THR A 480 3.74 22.22 9.79
N ASP A 481 3.19 23.19 10.50
CA ASP A 481 2.03 23.05 11.39
C ASP A 481 0.69 23.38 10.71
N ALA A 482 0.72 23.68 9.41
CA ALA A 482 -0.45 24.08 8.62
C ALA A 482 -1.17 22.86 8.03
N GLY A 483 -2.13 22.30 8.79
CA GLY A 483 -2.88 21.11 8.37
C GLY A 483 -2.06 19.82 8.40
N ALA A 484 -0.93 19.85 9.11
CA ALA A 484 -0.07 18.75 9.50
C ALA A 484 0.59 19.13 10.83
N ALA A 485 1.31 18.22 11.48
CA ALA A 485 2.16 18.55 12.63
C ALA A 485 3.62 18.45 12.21
N ASN A 486 4.41 19.51 12.45
CA ASN A 486 5.84 19.45 12.17
C ASN A 486 6.53 18.48 13.15
N ASP A 487 7.64 17.90 12.72
CA ASP A 487 8.45 16.95 13.49
C ASP A 487 7.69 15.67 13.88
N ASP A 488 6.58 15.36 13.20
CA ASP A 488 5.74 14.21 13.52
C ASP A 488 5.62 13.32 12.28
N GLU A 489 6.52 12.34 12.18
CA GLU A 489 6.55 11.40 11.07
C GLU A 489 5.26 10.58 10.99
N THR A 490 4.81 10.33 9.76
CA THR A 490 3.67 9.45 9.52
C THR A 490 3.82 8.61 8.27
N ILE A 491 2.88 7.69 8.10
CA ILE A 491 2.71 6.91 6.88
C ILE A 491 1.92 7.69 5.82
N LEU A 492 2.38 7.62 4.58
CA LEU A 492 1.73 8.18 3.39
C LEU A 492 0.99 7.05 2.66
N TYR A 493 -0.34 6.97 2.81
CA TYR A 493 -1.11 6.00 2.03
C TYR A 493 -1.15 6.42 0.56
N GLY A 494 -1.06 5.43 -0.33
CA GLY A 494 -1.08 5.67 -1.77
C GLY A 494 -2.36 5.19 -2.44
N SER A 495 -2.33 5.23 -3.77
CA SER A 495 -3.38 4.78 -4.68
C SER A 495 -2.79 4.02 -5.87
N ASP A 496 -3.64 3.32 -6.62
CA ASP A 496 -3.30 2.58 -7.85
C ASP A 496 -4.11 3.05 -9.06
#